data_AF-A0A2N2IJQ6-F1
#
_entry.id   AF-A0A2N2IJQ6-F1
#
_cell.length_a   1.000
_cell.length_b   1.000
_cell.length_c   1.000
_cell.angle_alpha   90.00
_cell.angle_beta   90.00
_cell.angle_gamma   90.00
#
_symmetry.space_group_name_H-M   'P 1'
#
loop_
_entity.id
_entity.type
_entity.pdbx_description
1 polymer ?
#
loop_
_entity_poly.entity_id
_entity_poly.type
_entity_poly.pdbx_seq_one_letter_code
_entity_poly.pdbx_strand_id
1 'polypeptide(L)'
;LAPDQKQELLTWTRENFPGIGEEPEFKRLVEHHGAVLDEKDASAQGRRLEYVALQAVRELSSLYNPRSAPLGTEMELIQFLTRVRDTLDMFFRTFIPLRDGHRQFKSEMDIRDATPYHDSPAGRAAASVSRAKAPQALAELLLGSTDEQMAAQKAVEGTFADLMIHQLAMLSGVMRGVHSLMQELAPSTVEAELEARHRKGSTGWMFGPYRFRELWKVFLSRHGDLTESEKQLYSHVFGHDFVRAYAQLSGEASVQAPASESGSEPS
;
A
#
# COMPACT_ATOMS: atom_id res chain seq x y z
N LEU A 1 -37.29 -51.20 8.56
CA LEU A 1 -36.01 -50.62 8.12
C LEU A 1 -34.87 -51.36 8.80
N ALA A 2 -33.87 -51.79 8.03
CA ALA A 2 -32.62 -52.29 8.57
C ALA A 2 -31.96 -51.21 9.46
N PRO A 3 -31.20 -51.60 10.50
CA PRO A 3 -30.55 -50.65 11.41
C PRO A 3 -29.70 -49.59 10.68
N ASP A 4 -29.00 -50.00 9.61
CA ASP A 4 -28.12 -49.11 8.84
C ASP A 4 -28.89 -48.00 8.10
N GLN A 5 -30.02 -48.33 7.48
CA GLN A 5 -30.88 -47.37 6.78
C GLN A 5 -31.52 -46.34 7.74
N LYS A 6 -31.71 -46.71 9.01
CA LYS A 6 -32.23 -45.79 10.03
C LYS A 6 -31.17 -44.78 10.45
N GLN A 7 -29.91 -45.19 10.56
CA GLN A 7 -28.80 -44.29 10.87
C GLN A 7 -28.55 -43.28 9.74
N GLU A 8 -28.63 -43.72 8.49
CA GLU A 8 -28.53 -42.83 7.32
C GLU A 8 -29.64 -41.76 7.31
N LEU A 9 -30.89 -42.15 7.58
CA LEU A 9 -32.01 -41.21 7.65
C LEU A 9 -31.87 -40.18 8.77
N LEU A 10 -31.41 -40.60 9.96
CA LEU A 10 -31.17 -39.68 11.07
C LEU A 10 -30.03 -38.71 10.77
N THR A 11 -29.00 -39.17 10.06
CA THR A 11 -27.86 -38.35 9.64
C THR A 11 -28.29 -37.32 8.59
N TRP A 12 -29.01 -37.77 7.55
CA TRP A 12 -29.57 -36.92 6.49
C TRP A 12 -30.52 -35.85 7.04
N THR A 13 -31.35 -36.20 8.03
CA THR A 13 -32.30 -35.26 8.63
C THR A 13 -31.59 -34.15 9.40
N ARG A 14 -30.49 -34.47 10.09
CA ARG A 14 -29.68 -33.48 10.83
C ARG A 14 -28.94 -32.52 9.89
N GLU A 15 -28.45 -33.02 8.76
CA GLU A 15 -27.73 -32.20 7.76
C GLU A 15 -28.66 -31.21 7.06
N ASN A 16 -29.91 -31.60 6.80
CA ASN A 16 -30.88 -30.75 6.11
C ASN A 16 -31.66 -29.81 7.03
N PHE A 17 -31.69 -30.08 8.35
CA PHE A 17 -32.43 -29.29 9.33
C PHE A 17 -31.55 -28.92 10.55
N PRO A 18 -30.70 -27.87 10.42
CA PRO A 18 -29.87 -27.40 11.54
C PRO A 18 -30.75 -26.87 12.68
N GLY A 19 -30.69 -27.54 13.84
CA GLY A 19 -31.48 -27.22 15.04
C GLY A 19 -32.38 -28.37 15.51
N ILE A 20 -32.71 -29.33 14.64
CA ILE A 20 -33.58 -30.47 14.99
C ILE A 20 -32.95 -31.40 16.04
N GLY A 21 -31.62 -31.39 16.14
CA GLY A 21 -30.88 -32.14 17.16
C GLY A 21 -31.09 -31.62 18.59
N GLU A 22 -31.57 -30.38 18.77
CA GLU A 22 -31.87 -29.83 20.10
C GLU A 22 -33.30 -30.13 20.56
N GLU A 23 -34.19 -30.54 19.64
CA GLU A 23 -35.58 -30.82 19.96
C GLU A 23 -35.73 -32.06 20.86
N PRO A 24 -36.50 -31.96 21.95
CA PRO A 24 -36.64 -33.05 22.92
C PRO A 24 -37.34 -34.28 22.33
N GLU A 25 -38.18 -34.10 21.30
CA GLU A 25 -38.85 -35.22 20.62
C GLU A 25 -37.90 -35.99 19.71
N PHE A 26 -37.00 -35.28 19.01
CA PHE A 26 -35.98 -35.90 18.18
C PHE A 26 -34.98 -36.70 19.02
N LYS A 27 -34.56 -36.18 20.17
CA LYS A 27 -33.69 -36.90 21.12
C LYS A 27 -34.33 -38.22 21.59
N ARG A 28 -35.63 -38.21 21.95
CA ARG A 28 -36.37 -39.43 22.32
C ARG A 28 -36.50 -40.42 21.17
N LEU A 29 -36.71 -39.94 19.95
CA LEU A 29 -36.79 -40.77 18.75
C LEU A 29 -35.47 -41.51 18.50
N VAL A 30 -34.35 -40.82 18.71
CA VAL A 30 -33.01 -41.38 18.52
C VAL A 30 -32.67 -42.40 19.62
N GLU A 31 -32.99 -42.10 20.88
CA GLU A 31 -32.86 -43.03 22.01
C GLU A 31 -33.69 -44.30 21.82
N HIS A 32 -34.94 -44.18 21.37
CA HIS A 32 -35.85 -45.31 21.13
C HIS A 32 -35.38 -46.23 19.99
N HIS A 33 -34.63 -45.68 19.03
CA HIS A 33 -34.10 -46.45 17.90
C HIS A 33 -32.66 -46.95 18.09
N GLY A 34 -32.06 -46.71 19.25
CA GLY A 34 -30.72 -47.20 19.58
C GLY A 34 -29.61 -46.63 18.68
N ALA A 35 -29.87 -45.55 17.95
CA ALA A 35 -28.82 -44.84 17.26
C ALA A 35 -28.08 -44.03 18.31
N VAL A 36 -26.81 -44.37 18.55
CA VAL A 36 -25.96 -43.62 19.46
C VAL A 36 -25.81 -42.22 18.86
N LEU A 37 -26.43 -41.22 19.51
CA LEU A 37 -26.06 -39.83 19.27
C LEU A 37 -24.62 -39.70 19.74
N ASP A 38 -23.71 -39.62 18.79
CA ASP A 38 -22.29 -39.66 19.08
C ASP A 38 -21.80 -38.28 19.57
N GLU A 39 -22.28 -37.90 20.76
CA GLU A 39 -21.73 -36.82 21.57
C GLU A 39 -20.25 -37.09 21.88
N LYS A 40 -19.82 -38.37 21.87
CA LYS A 40 -18.43 -38.78 21.99
C LYS A 40 -17.58 -38.34 20.81
N ASP A 41 -18.03 -38.51 19.57
CA ASP A 41 -17.35 -38.08 18.34
C ASP A 41 -17.30 -36.56 18.23
N ALA A 42 -18.39 -35.87 18.57
CA ALA A 42 -18.39 -34.41 18.66
C ALA A 42 -17.39 -33.90 19.71
N SER A 43 -17.33 -34.54 20.89
CA SER A 43 -16.35 -34.23 21.94
C SER A 43 -14.91 -34.59 21.58
N ALA A 44 -14.71 -35.64 20.77
CA ALA A 44 -13.40 -36.09 20.32
C ALA A 44 -12.86 -35.16 19.22
N GLN A 45 -13.73 -34.73 18.30
CA GLN A 45 -13.41 -33.76 17.26
C GLN A 45 -13.10 -32.38 17.86
N GLY A 46 -13.87 -31.94 18.87
CA GLY A 46 -13.58 -30.71 19.62
C GLY A 46 -12.21 -30.73 20.30
N ARG A 47 -11.91 -31.80 21.06
CA ARG A 47 -10.59 -31.98 21.70
C ARG A 47 -9.45 -32.06 20.69
N ARG A 48 -9.68 -32.65 19.51
CA ARG A 48 -8.69 -32.68 18.43
C ARG A 48 -8.43 -31.28 17.88
N LEU A 49 -9.47 -30.48 17.67
CA LEU A 49 -9.35 -29.11 17.18
C LEU A 49 -8.60 -28.22 18.18
N GLU A 50 -8.91 -28.34 19.48
CA GLU A 50 -8.20 -27.63 20.57
C GLU A 50 -6.71 -27.97 20.58
N TYR A 51 -6.37 -29.26 20.45
CA TYR A 51 -4.97 -29.69 20.38
C TYR A 51 -4.26 -29.10 19.16
N VAL A 52 -4.88 -29.18 17.98
CA VAL A 52 -4.30 -28.64 16.73
C VAL A 52 -4.13 -27.13 16.83
N ALA A 53 -5.12 -26.40 17.36
CA ALA A 53 -5.04 -24.96 17.57
C ALA A 53 -3.89 -24.59 18.51
N LEU A 54 -3.73 -25.30 19.63
CA LEU A 54 -2.64 -25.05 20.57
C LEU A 54 -1.27 -25.31 19.94
N GLN A 55 -1.12 -26.38 19.15
CA GLN A 55 0.12 -26.66 18.43
C GLN A 55 0.43 -25.60 17.38
N ALA A 56 -0.57 -25.19 16.58
CA ALA A 56 -0.40 -24.13 15.59
C ALA A 56 0.00 -22.79 16.21
N VAL A 57 -0.58 -22.43 17.37
CA VAL A 57 -0.19 -21.19 18.07
C VAL A 57 1.22 -21.28 18.63
N ARG A 58 1.64 -22.44 19.15
CA ARG A 58 3.02 -22.67 19.59
C ARG A 58 4.02 -22.58 18.43
N GLU A 59 3.69 -23.18 17.30
CA GLU A 59 4.48 -23.10 16.07
C GLU A 59 4.62 -21.64 15.62
N LEU A 60 3.52 -20.89 15.55
CA LEU A 60 3.51 -19.48 15.17
C LEU A 60 4.34 -18.63 16.15
N SER A 61 4.23 -18.89 17.46
CA SER A 61 5.08 -18.25 18.47
C SER A 61 6.56 -18.57 18.26
N SER A 62 6.92 -19.81 17.95
CA SER A 62 8.31 -20.21 17.71
C SER A 62 8.88 -19.60 16.43
N LEU A 63 8.05 -19.44 15.40
CA LEU A 63 8.43 -18.87 14.11
C LEU A 63 8.79 -17.39 14.24
N TYR A 64 7.93 -16.62 14.92
CA TYR A 64 8.10 -15.16 15.03
C TYR A 64 8.86 -14.71 16.28
N ASN A 65 9.03 -15.58 17.28
CA ASN A 65 9.77 -15.28 18.50
C ASN A 65 10.65 -16.48 18.94
N PRO A 66 11.68 -16.83 18.14
CA PRO A 66 12.50 -18.03 18.38
C PRO A 66 13.36 -17.96 19.65
N ARG A 67 13.54 -16.77 20.24
CA ARG A 67 14.34 -16.58 21.45
C ARG A 67 13.53 -16.72 22.74
N SER A 68 12.20 -16.77 22.65
CA SER A 68 11.34 -16.91 23.81
C SER A 68 11.08 -18.38 24.13
N ALA A 69 10.84 -18.67 25.41
CA ALA A 69 10.44 -20.01 25.84
C ALA A 69 9.14 -20.42 25.13
N PRO A 70 8.95 -21.73 24.85
CA PRO A 70 7.70 -22.23 24.29
C PRO A 70 6.52 -21.86 25.20
N LEU A 71 5.37 -21.53 24.62
CA LEU A 71 4.14 -21.20 25.36
C LEU A 71 3.72 -22.40 26.22
N GLY A 72 3.99 -22.30 27.52
CA GLY A 72 3.79 -23.36 28.51
C GLY A 72 2.58 -23.11 29.40
N THR A 73 2.19 -21.86 29.59
CA THR A 73 1.07 -21.47 30.46
C THR A 73 -0.08 -20.82 29.66
N GLU A 74 -1.29 -20.89 30.23
CA GLU A 74 -2.48 -20.23 29.66
C GLU A 74 -2.31 -18.72 29.57
N MET A 75 -1.68 -18.11 30.58
CA MET A 75 -1.39 -16.67 30.60
C MET A 75 -0.45 -16.27 29.45
N GLU A 76 0.60 -17.06 29.18
CA GLU A 76 1.50 -16.82 28.04
C GLU A 76 0.76 -16.93 26.70
N LEU A 77 -0.14 -17.91 26.57
CA LEU A 77 -0.96 -18.09 25.38
C LEU A 77 -1.88 -16.89 25.13
N ILE A 78 -2.61 -16.44 26.15
CA ILE A 78 -3.51 -15.27 26.07
C ILE A 78 -2.73 -14.01 25.72
N GLN A 79 -1.59 -13.77 26.38
CA GLN A 79 -0.75 -12.61 26.12
C GLN A 79 -0.18 -12.64 24.70
N PHE A 80 0.26 -13.80 24.22
CA PHE A 80 0.77 -13.94 22.86
C PHE A 80 -0.31 -13.63 21.82
N LEU A 81 -1.49 -14.24 21.93
CA LEU A 81 -2.61 -14.00 21.02
C LEU A 81 -3.09 -12.54 21.08
N THR A 82 -3.08 -11.93 22.27
CA THR A 82 -3.37 -10.51 22.45
C THR A 82 -2.39 -9.64 21.67
N ARG A 83 -1.07 -9.91 21.78
CA ARG A 83 -0.04 -9.17 21.02
C ARG A 83 -0.18 -9.36 19.51
N VAL A 84 -0.49 -10.58 19.05
CA VAL A 84 -0.73 -10.86 17.63
C VAL A 84 -1.92 -10.05 17.13
N ARG A 85 -3.05 -10.07 17.84
CA ARG A 85 -4.23 -9.27 17.51
C ARG A 85 -3.91 -7.78 17.47
N ASP A 86 -3.23 -7.26 18.49
CA ASP A 86 -2.92 -5.83 18.59
C ASP A 86 -1.95 -5.39 17.47
N THR A 87 -1.04 -6.28 17.05
CA THR A 87 -0.15 -6.04 15.91
C THR A 87 -0.92 -6.01 14.59
N LEU A 88 -1.85 -6.93 14.39
CA LEU A 88 -2.72 -6.95 13.21
C LEU A 88 -3.64 -5.71 13.16
N ASP A 89 -4.22 -5.32 14.29
CA ASP A 89 -5.04 -4.11 14.40
C ASP A 89 -4.20 -2.85 14.09
N MET A 90 -2.98 -2.75 14.61
CA MET A 90 -2.05 -1.67 14.27
C MET A 90 -1.73 -1.63 12.77
N PHE A 91 -1.47 -2.79 12.16
CA PHE A 91 -1.22 -2.88 10.73
C PHE A 91 -2.43 -2.40 9.92
N PHE A 92 -3.63 -2.92 10.20
CA PHE A 92 -4.82 -2.55 9.44
C PHE A 92 -5.19 -1.07 9.61
N ARG A 93 -5.02 -0.51 10.81
CA ARG A 93 -5.26 0.91 11.09
C ARG A 93 -4.29 1.84 10.36
N THR A 94 -3.04 1.44 10.19
CA THR A 94 -2.00 2.27 9.55
C THR A 94 -1.95 2.09 8.04
N PHE A 95 -2.28 0.89 7.54
CA PHE A 95 -2.30 0.60 6.12
C PHE A 95 -3.35 1.41 5.35
N ILE A 96 -4.56 1.57 5.91
CA ILE A 96 -5.66 2.28 5.23
C ILE A 96 -5.30 3.74 4.93
N PRO A 97 -4.88 4.57 5.91
CA PRO A 97 -4.44 5.95 5.64
C PRO A 97 -3.24 6.03 4.70
N LEU A 98 -2.28 5.10 4.81
CA LEU A 98 -1.10 5.07 3.94
C LEU A 98 -1.49 4.84 2.48
N ARG A 99 -2.30 3.82 2.21
CA ARG A 99 -2.84 3.50 0.89
C ARG A 99 -3.66 4.67 0.34
N ASP A 100 -4.52 5.26 1.17
CA ASP A 100 -5.40 6.34 0.73
C ASP A 100 -4.62 7.63 0.43
N GLY A 101 -3.63 7.97 1.26
CA GLY A 101 -2.70 9.07 0.99
C GLY A 101 -1.88 8.84 -0.28
N HIS A 102 -1.42 7.61 -0.52
CA HIS A 102 -0.74 7.28 -1.78
C HIS A 102 -1.65 7.45 -2.99
N ARG A 103 -2.90 6.99 -2.92
CA ARG A 103 -3.87 7.14 -4.01
C ARG A 103 -4.21 8.60 -4.27
N GLN A 104 -4.41 9.39 -3.22
CA GLN A 104 -4.66 10.83 -3.33
C GLN A 104 -3.48 11.51 -4.03
N PHE A 105 -2.26 11.20 -3.59
CA PHE A 105 -1.05 11.72 -4.20
C PHE A 105 -0.95 11.39 -5.71
N LYS A 106 -1.23 10.14 -6.10
CA LYS A 106 -1.24 9.75 -7.52
C LYS A 106 -2.28 10.55 -8.32
N SER A 107 -3.45 10.76 -7.75
CA SER A 107 -4.52 11.56 -8.37
C SER A 107 -4.12 13.02 -8.54
N GLU A 108 -3.43 13.63 -7.57
CA GLU A 108 -2.95 15.02 -7.66
C GLU A 108 -1.84 15.18 -8.72
N MET A 109 -1.07 14.13 -8.97
CA MET A 109 0.02 14.12 -9.96
C MET A 109 -0.44 13.68 -11.37
N ASP A 110 -1.75 13.50 -11.60
CA ASP A 110 -2.36 12.92 -12.81
C ASP A 110 -1.68 11.60 -13.26
N ILE A 111 -1.22 10.81 -12.28
CA ILE A 111 -0.58 9.53 -12.54
C ILE A 111 -1.67 8.49 -12.75
N ARG A 112 -1.85 8.08 -14.00
CA ARG A 112 -2.83 7.06 -14.37
C ARG A 112 -2.35 5.69 -13.96
N ASP A 113 -3.14 5.03 -13.11
CA ASP A 113 -3.02 3.60 -12.89
C ASP A 113 -3.23 2.85 -14.22
N ALA A 114 -2.38 1.86 -14.49
CA ALA A 114 -2.70 0.85 -15.48
C ALA A 114 -4.01 0.19 -15.04
N THR A 115 -5.07 0.38 -15.82
CA THR A 115 -6.43 -0.02 -15.45
C THR A 115 -6.41 -1.52 -15.15
N PRO A 116 -6.65 -1.96 -13.89
CA PRO A 116 -6.61 -3.37 -13.59
C PRO A 116 -7.74 -4.07 -14.34
N TYR A 117 -7.44 -5.20 -14.96
CA TYR A 117 -8.45 -6.06 -15.57
C TYR A 117 -9.40 -6.58 -14.47
N HIS A 118 -10.54 -5.90 -14.31
CA HIS A 118 -11.49 -6.10 -13.20
C HIS A 118 -12.17 -7.48 -13.18
N ASP A 119 -12.12 -8.23 -14.29
CA ASP A 119 -12.80 -9.53 -14.38
C ASP A 119 -12.00 -10.69 -13.79
N SER A 120 -10.71 -10.48 -13.46
CA SER A 120 -9.91 -11.51 -12.79
C SER A 120 -10.18 -11.56 -11.28
N PRO A 121 -10.10 -12.74 -10.63
CA PRO A 121 -10.15 -12.85 -9.18
C PRO A 121 -9.12 -11.95 -8.47
N ALA A 122 -7.92 -11.81 -9.04
CA ALA A 122 -6.89 -10.91 -8.56
C ALA A 122 -7.28 -9.43 -8.65
N GLY A 123 -7.90 -9.02 -9.76
CA GLY A 123 -8.41 -7.65 -9.95
C GLY A 123 -9.54 -7.30 -8.98
N ARG A 124 -10.43 -8.26 -8.68
CA ARG A 124 -11.47 -8.08 -7.66
C ARG A 124 -10.88 -7.94 -6.26
N ALA A 125 -9.94 -8.80 -5.88
CA ALA A 125 -9.28 -8.70 -4.58
C ALA A 125 -8.51 -7.38 -4.42
N ALA A 126 -7.80 -6.94 -5.46
CA ALA A 126 -7.12 -5.64 -5.46
C ALA A 126 -8.09 -4.46 -5.34
N ALA A 127 -9.24 -4.52 -6.01
CA ALA A 127 -10.30 -3.53 -5.84
C ALA A 127 -10.91 -3.55 -4.44
N SER A 128 -11.13 -4.72 -3.84
CA SER A 128 -11.62 -4.87 -2.47
C SER A 128 -10.63 -4.32 -1.45
N VAL A 129 -9.34 -4.68 -1.56
CA VAL A 129 -8.26 -4.13 -0.73
C VAL A 129 -8.16 -2.62 -0.92
N SER A 130 -8.34 -2.11 -2.14
CA SER A 130 -8.31 -0.67 -2.40
C SER A 130 -9.49 0.08 -1.79
N ARG A 131 -10.68 -0.53 -1.76
CA ARG A 131 -11.93 0.09 -1.29
C ARG A 131 -12.18 -0.11 0.20
N ALA A 132 -11.45 -1.00 0.87
CA ALA A 132 -11.62 -1.28 2.30
C ALA A 132 -11.43 0.00 3.14
N LYS A 133 -12.49 0.46 3.83
CA LYS A 133 -12.47 1.69 4.64
C LYS A 133 -12.27 1.44 6.13
N ALA A 134 -12.46 0.19 6.58
CA ALA A 134 -12.38 -0.20 7.97
C ALA A 134 -11.34 -1.30 8.17
N PRO A 135 -10.60 -1.30 9.30
CA PRO A 135 -9.64 -2.36 9.62
C PRO A 135 -10.23 -3.77 9.54
N GLN A 136 -11.49 -3.93 9.97
CA GLN A 136 -12.20 -5.21 9.98
C GLN A 136 -12.43 -5.75 8.56
N ALA A 137 -12.82 -4.88 7.62
CA ALA A 137 -13.01 -5.28 6.22
C ALA A 137 -11.70 -5.75 5.58
N LEU A 138 -10.57 -5.13 5.95
CA LEU A 138 -9.26 -5.57 5.49
C LEU A 138 -8.82 -6.88 6.15
N ALA A 139 -9.15 -7.07 7.43
CA ALA A 139 -8.91 -8.31 8.16
C ALA A 139 -9.67 -9.50 7.55
N GLU A 140 -10.95 -9.31 7.20
CA GLU A 140 -11.77 -10.33 6.54
C GLU A 140 -11.16 -10.78 5.21
N LEU A 141 -10.62 -9.85 4.42
CA LEU A 141 -9.95 -10.18 3.15
C LEU A 141 -8.64 -10.96 3.35
N LEU A 142 -7.86 -10.64 4.38
CA LEU A 142 -6.53 -11.21 4.60
C LEU A 142 -6.50 -12.45 5.49
N LEU A 143 -7.56 -12.69 6.26
CA LEU A 143 -7.70 -13.83 7.18
C LEU A 143 -8.85 -14.77 6.76
N GLY A 144 -9.56 -14.45 5.67
CA GLY A 144 -10.67 -15.22 5.13
C GLY A 144 -10.24 -16.46 4.35
N SER A 145 -11.00 -16.80 3.31
CA SER A 145 -10.74 -17.99 2.49
C SER A 145 -9.39 -17.91 1.76
N THR A 146 -8.74 -19.06 1.55
CA THR A 146 -7.35 -19.14 1.02
C THR A 146 -7.18 -18.45 -0.34
N ASP A 147 -8.15 -18.57 -1.24
CA ASP A 147 -8.05 -17.99 -2.59
C ASP A 147 -8.15 -16.46 -2.57
N GLU A 148 -9.08 -15.92 -1.80
CA GLU A 148 -9.23 -14.46 -1.63
C GLU A 148 -8.07 -13.87 -0.83
N GLN A 149 -7.60 -14.60 0.19
CA GLN A 149 -6.46 -14.24 1.02
C GLN A 149 -5.18 -14.05 0.18
N MET A 150 -4.83 -15.00 -0.67
CA MET A 150 -3.63 -14.92 -1.50
C MET A 150 -3.68 -13.72 -2.45
N ALA A 151 -4.84 -13.46 -3.05
CA ALA A 151 -5.03 -12.33 -3.94
C ALA A 151 -5.01 -10.99 -3.18
N ALA A 152 -5.57 -10.93 -1.97
CA ALA A 152 -5.53 -9.75 -1.11
C ALA A 152 -4.11 -9.45 -0.61
N GLN A 153 -3.34 -10.47 -0.19
CA GLN A 153 -1.95 -10.32 0.20
C GLN A 153 -1.12 -9.73 -0.95
N LYS A 154 -1.27 -10.28 -2.16
CA LYS A 154 -0.59 -9.75 -3.34
C LYS A 154 -0.97 -8.31 -3.66
N ALA A 155 -2.22 -7.91 -3.44
CA ALA A 155 -2.66 -6.53 -3.64
C ALA A 155 -2.05 -5.56 -2.60
N VAL A 156 -1.95 -5.99 -1.34
CA VAL A 156 -1.26 -5.25 -0.28
C VAL A 156 0.23 -5.10 -0.61
N GLU A 157 0.89 -6.19 -1.00
CA GLU A 157 2.29 -6.16 -1.44
C GLU A 157 2.51 -5.23 -2.63
N GLY A 158 1.64 -5.29 -3.64
CA GLY A 158 1.66 -4.40 -4.79
C GLY A 158 1.54 -2.92 -4.37
N THR A 159 0.64 -2.61 -3.44
CA THR A 159 0.48 -1.25 -2.90
C THR A 159 1.78 -0.75 -2.25
N PHE A 160 2.46 -1.59 -1.47
CA PHE A 160 3.74 -1.22 -0.86
C PHE A 160 4.86 -1.09 -1.89
N ALA A 161 4.93 -1.98 -2.88
CA ALA A 161 5.91 -1.92 -3.95
C ALA A 161 5.74 -0.62 -4.76
N ASP A 162 4.49 -0.29 -5.14
CA ASP A 162 4.16 0.93 -5.84
C ASP A 162 4.55 2.16 -5.00
N LEU A 163 4.19 2.19 -3.72
CA LEU A 163 4.59 3.25 -2.79
C LEU A 163 6.12 3.44 -2.77
N MET A 164 6.89 2.37 -2.63
CA MET A 164 8.36 2.43 -2.56
C MET A 164 8.97 2.95 -3.87
N ILE A 165 8.49 2.44 -5.02
CA ILE A 165 8.93 2.88 -6.33
C ILE A 165 8.66 4.38 -6.51
N HIS A 166 7.45 4.82 -6.16
CA HIS A 166 7.05 6.22 -6.29
C HIS A 166 7.85 7.12 -5.34
N GLN A 167 8.11 6.69 -4.09
CA GLN A 167 8.96 7.43 -3.15
C GLN A 167 10.38 7.61 -3.67
N LEU A 168 10.98 6.56 -4.22
CA LEU A 168 12.31 6.63 -4.80
C LEU A 168 12.35 7.52 -6.06
N ALA A 169 11.32 7.39 -6.91
CA ALA A 169 11.13 8.22 -8.09
C ALA A 169 11.01 9.71 -7.72
N MET A 170 10.21 10.04 -6.70
CA MET A 170 10.08 11.40 -6.16
C MET A 170 11.43 11.94 -5.69
N LEU A 171 12.15 11.19 -4.85
CA LEU A 171 13.43 11.63 -4.32
C LEU A 171 14.46 11.86 -5.44
N SER A 172 14.51 10.95 -6.41
CA SER A 172 15.37 11.09 -7.59
C SER A 172 15.01 12.34 -8.41
N GLY A 173 13.72 12.56 -8.63
CA GLY A 173 13.21 13.74 -9.30
C GLY A 173 13.63 15.03 -8.61
N VAL A 174 13.42 15.14 -7.30
CA VAL A 174 13.80 16.34 -6.53
C VAL A 174 15.31 16.57 -6.59
N MET A 175 16.13 15.52 -6.44
CA MET A 175 17.58 15.66 -6.55
C MET A 175 18.01 16.18 -7.93
N ARG A 176 17.38 15.71 -9.02
CA ARG A 176 17.68 16.23 -10.37
C ARG A 176 17.20 17.66 -10.58
N GLY A 177 16.02 18.03 -10.06
CA GLY A 177 15.54 19.41 -10.10
C GLY A 177 16.46 20.37 -9.37
N VAL A 178 16.93 20.01 -8.18
CA VAL A 178 17.91 20.79 -7.41
C VAL A 178 19.25 20.89 -8.15
N HIS A 179 19.73 19.79 -8.74
CA HIS A 179 20.96 19.83 -9.53
C HIS A 179 20.81 20.74 -10.76
N SER A 180 19.67 20.72 -11.44
CA SER A 180 19.37 21.63 -12.55
C SER A 180 19.40 23.11 -12.10
N LEU A 181 18.77 23.42 -10.96
CA LEU A 181 18.86 24.76 -10.36
C LEU A 181 20.30 25.20 -10.08
N MET A 182 21.12 24.30 -9.54
CA MET A 182 22.53 24.59 -9.28
C MET A 182 23.32 24.80 -10.59
N GLN A 183 23.03 24.03 -11.63
CA GLN A 183 23.64 24.22 -12.96
C GLN A 183 23.24 25.55 -13.59
N GLU A 184 22.02 26.01 -13.35
CA GLU A 184 21.55 27.29 -13.85
C GLU A 184 22.30 28.48 -13.23
N LEU A 185 22.65 28.37 -11.95
CA LEU A 185 23.48 29.35 -11.23
C LEU A 185 24.98 29.14 -11.39
N ALA A 186 25.42 28.10 -12.11
CA ALA A 186 26.84 27.80 -12.26
C ALA A 186 27.58 28.92 -13.03
N PRO A 187 28.83 29.25 -12.63
CA PRO A 187 29.60 30.31 -13.28
C PRO A 187 29.72 30.15 -14.80
N SER A 188 29.88 28.91 -15.28
CA SER A 188 29.96 28.58 -16.70
C SER A 188 28.69 28.96 -17.47
N THR A 189 27.52 28.79 -16.87
CA THR A 189 26.23 29.13 -17.48
C THR A 189 26.04 30.64 -17.55
N VAL A 190 26.43 31.36 -16.48
CA VAL A 190 26.42 32.83 -16.41
C VAL A 190 27.38 33.44 -17.44
N GLU A 191 28.58 32.87 -17.58
CA GLU A 191 29.58 33.29 -18.57
C GLU A 191 29.11 33.04 -20.01
N ALA A 192 28.55 31.86 -20.29
CA ALA A 192 28.02 31.52 -21.61
C ALA A 192 26.89 32.46 -22.05
N GLU A 193 26.04 32.88 -21.12
CA GLU A 193 24.98 33.84 -21.38
C GLU A 193 25.51 35.25 -21.66
N LEU A 194 26.51 35.70 -20.90
CA LEU A 194 27.18 36.97 -21.17
C LEU A 194 27.79 36.96 -22.59
N GLU A 195 28.45 35.86 -22.97
CA GLU A 195 29.02 35.69 -24.32
C GLU A 195 27.96 35.60 -25.43
N ALA A 196 26.79 35.04 -25.14
CA ALA A 196 25.65 35.06 -26.06
C ALA A 196 25.08 36.48 -26.25
N ARG A 197 24.98 37.26 -25.16
CA ARG A 197 24.56 38.68 -25.21
C ARG A 197 25.56 39.52 -26.01
N HIS A 198 26.86 39.27 -25.86
CA HIS A 198 27.92 39.93 -26.65
C HIS A 198 27.94 39.54 -28.13
N ARG A 199 27.54 38.31 -28.49
CA ARG A 199 27.42 37.90 -29.90
C ARG A 199 26.23 38.54 -30.62
N LYS A 200 25.14 38.84 -29.89
CA LYS A 200 23.93 39.48 -30.44
C LYS A 200 24.01 41.01 -30.48
N GLY A 201 24.79 41.64 -29.62
CA GLY A 201 25.07 43.08 -29.62
C GLY A 201 26.49 43.36 -30.09
N SER A 202 26.63 43.93 -31.30
CA SER A 202 27.91 44.45 -31.80
C SER A 202 28.43 45.58 -30.92
N THR A 203 29.13 45.30 -29.81
CA THR A 203 29.96 46.28 -29.11
C THR A 203 31.05 45.58 -28.30
N GLY A 204 32.29 45.76 -28.73
CA GLY A 204 33.53 45.78 -27.94
C GLY A 204 33.82 44.59 -27.03
N TRP A 205 34.89 43.85 -27.34
CA TRP A 205 35.47 42.87 -26.42
C TRP A 205 35.89 43.57 -25.12
N MET A 206 35.04 43.54 -24.09
CA MET A 206 35.33 44.14 -22.78
C MET A 206 36.26 43.23 -22.00
N PHE A 207 37.49 43.69 -21.81
CA PHE A 207 38.50 43.04 -20.98
C PHE A 207 38.63 43.74 -19.62
N GLY A 208 39.01 42.97 -18.59
CA GLY A 208 39.34 43.49 -17.27
C GLY A 208 38.13 43.67 -16.33
N PRO A 209 38.21 44.59 -15.33
CA PRO A 209 37.26 44.66 -14.20
C PRO A 209 35.80 44.94 -14.62
N TYR A 210 35.58 45.47 -15.82
CA TYR A 210 34.24 45.68 -16.37
C TYR A 210 33.52 44.36 -16.71
N ARG A 211 34.24 43.31 -17.13
CA ARG A 211 33.66 41.98 -17.39
C ARG A 211 33.13 41.35 -16.11
N PHE A 212 33.86 41.49 -15.00
CA PHE A 212 33.44 40.97 -13.70
C PHE A 212 32.16 41.65 -13.20
N ARG A 213 32.02 42.96 -13.41
CA ARG A 213 30.81 43.71 -13.06
C ARG A 213 29.60 43.26 -13.86
N GLU A 214 29.77 42.98 -15.16
CA GLU A 214 28.67 42.49 -15.99
C GLU A 214 28.29 41.04 -15.65
N LEU A 215 29.25 40.16 -15.37
CA LEU A 215 28.97 38.81 -14.86
C LEU A 215 28.17 38.83 -13.56
N TRP A 216 28.53 39.72 -12.63
CA TRP A 216 27.81 39.88 -11.36
C TRP A 216 26.36 40.36 -11.56
N LYS A 217 26.11 41.26 -12.53
CA LYS A 217 24.75 41.69 -12.87
C LYS A 217 23.91 40.56 -13.47
N VAL A 218 24.49 39.74 -14.35
CA VAL A 218 23.79 38.58 -14.93
C VAL A 218 23.45 37.57 -13.84
N PHE A 219 24.39 37.30 -12.93
CA PHE A 219 24.13 36.45 -11.76
C PHE A 219 23.00 37.00 -10.87
N LEU A 220 23.05 38.29 -10.51
CA LEU A 220 22.02 38.92 -9.67
C LEU A 220 20.63 38.90 -10.33
N SER A 221 20.55 39.14 -11.64
CA SER A 221 19.29 39.02 -12.39
C SER A 221 18.72 37.62 -12.25
N ARG A 222 19.55 36.59 -12.50
CA ARG A 222 19.11 35.20 -12.50
C ARG A 222 18.73 34.69 -11.10
N HIS A 223 19.51 35.08 -10.10
CA HIS A 223 19.18 34.80 -8.71
C HIS A 223 17.88 35.52 -8.30
N GLY A 224 17.69 36.77 -8.77
CA GLY A 224 16.45 37.53 -8.60
C GLY A 224 15.26 36.79 -9.18
N ASP A 225 15.32 36.41 -10.45
CA ASP A 225 14.27 35.65 -11.15
C ASP A 225 13.89 34.37 -10.38
N LEU A 226 14.88 33.63 -9.88
CA LEU A 226 14.67 32.40 -9.10
C LEU A 226 14.07 32.63 -7.69
N THR A 227 14.28 33.80 -7.09
CA THR A 227 13.88 34.08 -5.70
C THR A 227 12.65 34.98 -5.58
N GLU A 228 12.28 35.69 -6.65
CA GLU A 228 11.17 36.65 -6.65
C GLU A 228 9.80 35.96 -6.76
N SER A 229 9.75 34.68 -7.17
CA SER A 229 8.52 33.90 -7.11
C SER A 229 8.75 32.44 -6.73
N GLU A 230 8.09 31.99 -5.67
CA GLU A 230 8.05 30.57 -5.30
C GLU A 230 7.62 29.72 -6.49
N LYS A 231 6.68 30.19 -7.31
CA LYS A 231 6.21 29.50 -8.52
C LYS A 231 7.33 29.16 -9.51
N GLN A 232 8.32 30.04 -9.72
CA GLN A 232 9.44 29.76 -10.63
C GLN A 232 10.40 28.73 -10.03
N LEU A 233 10.73 28.87 -8.75
CA LEU A 233 11.56 27.89 -8.04
C LEU A 233 10.91 26.50 -8.04
N TYR A 234 9.59 26.42 -7.78
CA TYR A 234 8.82 25.19 -7.87
C TYR A 234 8.83 24.62 -9.29
N SER A 235 8.63 25.45 -10.32
CA SER A 235 8.68 25.00 -11.72
C SER A 235 10.04 24.43 -12.12
N HIS A 236 11.13 24.88 -11.50
CA HIS A 236 12.46 24.36 -11.77
C HIS A 236 12.76 23.07 -11.00
N VAL A 237 12.40 23.00 -9.72
CA VAL A 237 12.58 21.77 -8.92
C VAL A 237 11.68 20.64 -9.42
N PHE A 238 10.41 20.95 -9.71
CA PHE A 238 9.41 19.98 -10.17
C PHE A 238 9.17 20.06 -11.68
N GLY A 239 10.16 20.57 -12.41
CA GLY A 239 10.10 20.74 -13.85
C GLY A 239 10.35 19.45 -14.63
N HIS A 240 10.75 19.64 -15.89
CA HIS A 240 10.96 18.55 -16.84
C HIS A 240 11.99 17.50 -16.37
N ASP A 241 13.05 17.90 -15.67
CA ASP A 241 14.06 16.96 -15.17
C ASP A 241 13.56 16.10 -14.01
N PHE A 242 12.67 16.64 -13.18
CA PHE A 242 11.95 15.88 -12.15
C PHE A 242 11.04 14.84 -12.81
N VAL A 243 10.17 15.26 -13.74
CA VAL A 243 9.24 14.38 -14.46
C VAL A 243 10.00 13.25 -15.17
N ARG A 244 11.12 13.56 -15.81
CA ARG A 244 11.97 12.58 -16.49
C ARG A 244 12.57 11.56 -15.53
N ALA A 245 13.15 12.01 -14.41
CA ALA A 245 13.74 11.09 -13.43
C ALA A 245 12.67 10.20 -12.81
N TYR A 246 11.51 10.78 -12.56
CA TYR A 246 10.35 10.11 -12.01
C TYR A 246 9.88 8.98 -12.94
N ALA A 247 9.58 9.31 -14.20
CA ALA A 247 9.14 8.37 -15.24
C ALA A 247 10.12 7.20 -15.45
N GLN A 248 11.44 7.47 -15.35
CA GLN A 248 12.47 6.44 -15.49
C GLN A 248 12.41 5.36 -14.41
N LEU A 249 12.00 5.73 -13.19
CA LEU A 249 11.95 4.82 -12.04
C LEU A 249 10.56 4.22 -11.83
N SER A 250 9.50 4.98 -12.09
CA SER A 250 8.12 4.49 -12.00
C SER A 250 7.69 3.62 -13.20
N GLY A 251 8.40 3.71 -14.32
CA GLY A 251 8.05 3.00 -15.56
C GLY A 251 6.86 3.61 -16.29
N GLU A 252 6.41 4.80 -15.89
CA GLU A 252 5.25 5.50 -16.46
C GLU A 252 5.69 6.56 -17.49
N ALA A 253 5.04 6.59 -18.66
CA ALA A 253 5.45 7.43 -19.79
C ALA A 253 4.93 8.87 -19.76
N SER A 254 4.09 9.26 -18.79
CA SER A 254 3.52 10.60 -18.73
C SER A 254 3.13 10.99 -17.31
N VAL A 255 4.02 11.69 -16.61
CA VAL A 255 3.64 12.54 -15.46
C VAL A 255 3.60 13.97 -15.98
N GLN A 256 2.46 14.63 -15.88
CA GLN A 256 2.40 16.06 -16.17
C GLN A 256 2.96 16.80 -14.95
N ALA A 257 3.83 17.79 -15.18
CA ALA A 257 4.23 18.69 -14.11
C ALA A 257 2.95 19.31 -13.52
N PRO A 258 2.84 19.47 -12.18
CA PRO A 258 1.65 20.02 -11.54
C PRO A 258 1.28 21.32 -12.23
N ALA A 259 0.04 21.41 -12.72
CA ALA A 259 -0.42 22.56 -13.50
C ALA A 259 -0.19 23.83 -12.67
N SER A 260 0.59 24.75 -13.22
CA SER A 260 0.61 26.11 -12.70
C SER A 260 -0.80 26.65 -12.88
N GLU A 261 -1.53 26.83 -11.77
CA GLU A 261 -2.76 27.63 -11.78
C GLU A 261 -2.38 29.03 -12.27
N SER A 262 -2.55 29.20 -13.58
CA SER A 262 -2.61 30.47 -14.26
C SER A 262 -3.96 31.06 -13.91
N GLY A 263 -3.99 31.74 -12.75
CA GLY A 263 -5.05 32.67 -12.42
C GLY A 263 -5.03 33.83 -13.42
N SER A 264 -5.60 33.60 -14.60
CA SER A 264 -6.19 34.66 -15.40
C SER A 264 -7.50 35.03 -14.70
N GLU A 265 -7.47 36.03 -13.82
CA GLU A 265 -8.68 36.77 -13.47
C GLU A 265 -9.09 37.61 -14.67
N PRO A 266 -10.31 37.44 -15.22
CA PRO A 266 -10.87 38.37 -16.17
C PRO A 266 -11.72 39.41 -15.43
N SER A 267 -11.33 40.68 -15.50
CA SER A 267 -12.16 41.86 -15.80
C SER A 267 -11.46 43.15 -15.36
#